data_AF-A0A3F2RWN1-F1
#
_entry.id   AF-A0A3F2RWN1-F1
#
_cell.length_a   1.000
_cell.length_b   1.000
_cell.length_c   1.000
_cell.angle_alpha   90.00
_cell.angle_beta   90.00
_cell.angle_gamma   90.00
#
_symmetry.space_group_name_H-M   'P 1'
#
loop_
_entity.id
_entity.type
_entity.pdbx_description
1 polymer ?
#
loop_
_entity_poly.entity_id
_entity_poly.type
_entity_poly.pdbx_seq_one_letter_code
_entity_poly.pdbx_strand_id
1 'polypeptide(L)'
;MSSSASPWCLFLVLASAMALASRAAALAPPVCMNSGGLWGGGTLLSECSGNCDDGVLCDVSVNGQYSCLNYTDSVFVLLIQNSGYVSDEDGAARVADASYMTKVSELPNDTGIYPHIQNCYLYDVAGLKIDPHVTQFVLAGGDTFRAFYKGQVGYINFNSDFIANQSQITDVSLVSLNLEGILTDLPSKLPANVVQLSLKNDLIYEFPIQFSTLSMLEELSLEGNYITTLNASDVIPTLKTLYLGGNTLTAIPMTVYDCTNLKNLYRKSQLLASKRLRKESRRQITKAFIEEIKLVAPIDHPHIVKLVGIAWTVRTDIQVLFEYVDNGSVSEYLMNPSTPREWNQQKLKVALDVAEALESALKWSSYPVKELQVARS
;
A
#
# COMPACT_ATOMS: atom_id res chain seq x y z
N MET A 1 -23.27 -49.54 1.71
CA MET A 1 -23.04 -48.46 0.73
C MET A 1 -22.10 -47.47 1.37
N SER A 2 -20.82 -47.59 1.01
CA SER A 2 -19.69 -46.82 1.51
C SER A 2 -19.70 -45.41 0.91
N SER A 3 -19.68 -44.39 1.76
CA SER A 3 -19.41 -43.02 1.35
C SER A 3 -17.90 -42.80 1.31
N SER A 4 -17.37 -42.56 0.11
CA SER A 4 -15.97 -42.17 -0.10
C SER A 4 -15.93 -40.65 -0.21
N ALA A 5 -15.57 -39.98 0.88
CA ALA A 5 -15.10 -38.60 0.80
C ALA A 5 -13.64 -38.62 0.35
N SER A 6 -13.35 -37.85 -0.70
CA SER A 6 -12.03 -37.72 -1.33
C SER A 6 -10.94 -37.28 -0.32
N PRO A 7 -9.75 -37.92 -0.29
CA PRO A 7 -8.64 -37.54 0.61
C PRO A 7 -7.99 -36.17 0.28
N TRP A 8 -8.38 -35.51 -0.80
CA TRP A 8 -7.71 -34.31 -1.32
C TRP A 8 -8.21 -32.99 -0.70
N CYS A 9 -9.36 -32.99 -0.01
CA CYS A 9 -9.87 -31.79 0.67
C CYS A 9 -9.25 -31.55 2.05
N LEU A 10 -8.70 -32.58 2.72
CA LEU A 10 -8.07 -32.40 4.03
C LEU A 10 -6.63 -31.85 3.93
N PHE A 11 -5.93 -32.11 2.83
CA PHE A 11 -4.53 -31.68 2.66
C PHE A 11 -4.38 -30.16 2.41
N LEU A 12 -5.37 -29.52 1.77
CA LEU A 12 -5.33 -28.08 1.47
C LEU A 12 -5.70 -27.19 2.67
N VAL A 13 -6.50 -27.71 3.61
CA VAL A 13 -6.88 -26.99 4.84
C VAL A 13 -5.79 -27.13 5.91
N LEU A 14 -5.08 -28.26 5.95
CA LEU A 14 -3.94 -28.45 6.85
C LEU A 14 -2.68 -27.67 6.41
N ALA A 15 -2.45 -27.47 5.10
CA ALA A 15 -1.32 -26.69 4.61
C ALA A 15 -1.44 -25.18 4.95
N SER A 16 -2.66 -24.64 4.98
CA SER A 16 -2.91 -23.24 5.35
C SER A 16 -2.96 -23.03 6.87
N ALA A 17 -3.38 -24.02 7.65
CA ALA A 17 -3.34 -23.96 9.12
C ALA A 17 -1.92 -24.23 9.71
N MET A 18 -1.09 -25.04 9.06
CA MET A 18 0.31 -25.26 9.50
C MET A 18 1.23 -24.07 9.21
N ALA A 19 0.90 -23.20 8.25
CA ALA A 19 1.66 -21.99 7.98
C ALA A 19 1.50 -20.92 9.08
N LEU A 20 0.35 -20.87 9.76
CA LEU A 20 0.11 -19.97 10.89
C LEU A 20 0.71 -20.48 12.22
N ALA A 21 0.78 -21.80 12.41
CA ALA A 21 1.23 -22.38 13.68
C ALA A 21 2.75 -22.48 13.84
N SER A 22 3.55 -22.27 12.78
CA SER A 22 5.02 -22.39 12.83
C SER A 22 5.78 -21.05 12.86
N ARG A 23 5.10 -19.90 12.79
CA ARG A 23 5.78 -18.59 12.62
C ARG A 23 6.15 -17.86 13.91
N ALA A 24 5.78 -18.39 15.08
CA ALA A 24 6.13 -17.81 16.39
C ALA A 24 7.44 -18.36 17.00
N ALA A 25 8.43 -18.69 16.18
CA ALA A 25 9.79 -18.88 16.67
C ALA A 25 10.55 -17.59 16.41
N ALA A 26 10.99 -16.92 17.48
CA ALA A 26 12.01 -15.88 17.40
C ALA A 26 13.25 -16.50 16.73
N LEU A 27 13.30 -16.39 15.41
CA LEU A 27 14.43 -16.81 14.60
C LEU A 27 15.63 -16.01 15.08
N ALA A 28 16.75 -16.69 15.32
CA ALA A 28 18.04 -16.02 15.45
C ALA A 28 18.17 -14.99 14.31
N PRO A 29 18.76 -13.80 14.57
CA PRO A 29 18.88 -12.77 13.55
C PRO A 29 19.47 -13.37 12.26
N PRO A 30 18.97 -12.98 11.08
CA PRO A 30 19.39 -13.57 9.82
C PRO A 30 20.91 -13.50 9.66
N VAL A 31 21.53 -14.62 9.29
CA VAL A 31 22.97 -14.66 9.03
C VAL A 31 23.20 -14.13 7.62
N CYS A 32 23.85 -12.98 7.53
CA CYS A 32 24.13 -12.36 6.25
C CYS A 32 25.60 -12.54 5.85
N MET A 33 25.82 -12.95 4.61
CA MET A 33 27.16 -13.16 4.04
C MET A 33 27.31 -12.36 2.76
N ASN A 34 28.45 -11.70 2.60
CA ASN A 34 28.88 -11.14 1.32
C ASN A 34 30.21 -11.78 0.86
N SER A 35 30.75 -11.33 -0.27
CA SER A 35 32.05 -11.78 -0.79
C SER A 35 33.25 -11.55 0.15
N GLY A 36 33.08 -10.79 1.23
CA GLY A 36 34.06 -10.51 2.27
C GLY A 36 33.83 -11.21 3.62
N GLY A 37 32.78 -12.04 3.77
CA GLY A 37 32.51 -12.80 5.00
C GLY A 37 31.14 -12.51 5.64
N LEU A 38 31.03 -12.76 6.95
CA LEU A 38 29.85 -12.41 7.76
C LEU A 38 29.70 -10.88 7.79
N TRP A 39 28.59 -10.36 7.27
CA TRP A 39 28.20 -8.99 7.52
C TRP A 39 27.44 -8.93 8.84
N GLY A 40 27.90 -8.06 9.74
CA GLY A 40 27.20 -7.85 10.99
C GLY A 40 26.08 -6.83 10.87
N GLY A 41 25.23 -6.80 11.88
CA GLY A 41 24.22 -5.77 12.01
C GLY A 41 24.78 -4.43 12.51
N GLY A 42 23.89 -3.46 12.67
CA GLY A 42 24.19 -2.17 13.28
C GLY A 42 23.26 -1.86 14.44
N THR A 43 23.72 -0.96 15.31
CA THR A 43 22.90 -0.33 16.35
C THR A 43 22.70 1.14 16.01
N LEU A 44 21.44 1.56 15.91
CA LEU A 44 21.08 2.95 15.71
C LEU A 44 20.96 3.67 17.06
N LEU A 45 21.75 4.73 17.26
CA LEU A 45 21.92 5.45 18.53
C LEU A 45 21.75 6.97 18.36
N SER A 46 21.42 7.64 19.46
CA SER A 46 21.42 9.11 19.57
C SER A 46 22.66 9.69 20.27
N GLU A 47 23.38 8.89 21.06
CA GLU A 47 24.59 9.31 21.78
C GLU A 47 25.82 8.63 21.18
N CYS A 48 26.45 9.30 20.21
CA CYS A 48 27.50 8.74 19.38
C CYS A 48 28.89 8.67 20.02
N SER A 49 28.97 8.63 21.35
CA SER A 49 30.21 8.61 22.14
C SER A 49 31.23 9.71 21.76
N GLY A 50 30.75 10.87 21.28
CA GLY A 50 31.59 11.97 20.81
C GLY A 50 32.20 11.79 19.41
N ASN A 51 31.81 10.74 18.66
CA ASN A 51 32.26 10.51 17.29
C ASN A 51 31.45 11.28 16.23
N CYS A 52 30.28 11.78 16.60
CA CYS A 52 29.45 12.65 15.77
C CYS A 52 29.18 13.94 16.55
N ASP A 53 29.13 15.07 15.85
CA ASP A 53 28.79 16.36 16.44
C ASP A 53 27.39 16.33 17.09
N ASP A 54 27.16 17.20 18.09
CA ASP A 54 25.91 17.24 18.86
C ASP A 54 24.68 17.36 17.94
N GLY A 55 23.72 16.44 18.10
CA GLY A 55 22.44 16.43 17.37
C GLY A 55 22.37 15.43 16.20
N VAL A 56 23.45 14.71 15.92
CA VAL A 56 23.54 13.76 14.81
C VAL A 56 23.31 12.33 15.32
N LEU A 57 22.32 11.61 14.78
CA LEU A 57 22.16 10.18 15.06
C LEU A 57 23.35 9.42 14.47
N CYS A 58 23.63 8.22 14.95
CA CYS A 58 24.64 7.38 14.34
C CYS A 58 24.24 5.93 14.32
N ASP A 59 24.73 5.27 13.28
CA ASP A 59 24.78 3.83 13.24
C ASP A 59 26.17 3.35 13.69
N VAL A 60 26.17 2.35 14.56
CA VAL A 60 27.37 1.67 15.03
C VAL A 60 27.35 0.26 14.49
N SER A 61 28.24 -0.03 13.54
CA SER A 61 28.41 -1.39 13.02
C SER A 61 28.96 -2.32 14.11
N VAL A 62 28.78 -3.65 13.95
CA VAL A 62 29.38 -4.65 14.85
C VAL A 62 30.89 -4.49 15.08
N ASN A 63 31.61 -3.88 14.14
CA ASN A 63 33.05 -3.67 14.21
C ASN A 63 33.42 -2.40 14.99
N GLY A 64 32.43 -1.68 15.54
CA GLY A 64 32.60 -0.44 16.28
C GLY A 64 32.86 0.80 15.40
N GLN A 65 32.60 0.70 14.08
CA GLN A 65 32.68 1.87 13.20
C GLN A 65 31.37 2.66 13.26
N TYR A 66 31.50 3.98 13.41
CA TYR A 66 30.39 4.93 13.49
C TYR A 66 30.12 5.54 12.12
N SER A 67 28.85 5.58 11.74
CA SER A 67 28.35 6.33 10.59
C SER A 67 27.40 7.41 11.08
N CYS A 68 27.80 8.68 10.96
CA CYS A 68 27.01 9.81 11.42
C CYS A 68 25.90 10.15 10.40
N LEU A 69 24.66 10.29 10.89
CA LEU A 69 23.45 10.50 10.11
C LEU A 69 22.96 11.93 10.28
N ASN A 70 23.37 12.79 9.36
CA ASN A 70 22.90 14.16 9.32
C ASN A 70 21.58 14.25 8.56
N TYR A 71 20.68 15.11 9.02
CA TYR A 71 19.40 15.37 8.40
C TYR A 71 19.16 16.87 8.42
N THR A 72 18.51 17.37 7.38
CA THR A 72 18.11 18.77 7.26
C THR A 72 16.60 18.84 7.18
N ASP A 73 16.05 20.01 7.48
CA ASP A 73 14.61 20.32 7.47
C ASP A 73 13.80 19.69 8.62
N SER A 74 12.47 19.80 8.50
CA SER A 74 11.46 19.29 9.43
C SER A 74 11.14 17.80 9.24
N VAL A 75 11.90 17.09 8.40
CA VAL A 75 11.66 15.69 8.03
C VAL A 75 12.94 14.89 8.23
N PHE A 76 12.87 13.89 9.10
CA PHE A 76 13.92 12.90 9.22
C PHE A 76 13.61 11.71 8.31
N VAL A 77 14.52 11.36 7.40
CA VAL A 77 14.41 10.17 6.56
C VAL A 77 15.68 9.34 6.71
N LEU A 78 15.55 8.07 7.05
CA LEU A 78 16.65 7.11 7.09
C LEU A 78 16.36 5.91 6.20
N LEU A 79 17.31 5.61 5.31
CA LEU A 79 17.26 4.45 4.42
C LEU A 79 18.19 3.34 4.93
N ILE A 80 17.67 2.13 5.06
CA ILE A 80 18.42 0.95 5.48
C ILE A 80 18.72 0.12 4.24
N GLN A 81 19.89 0.37 3.64
CA GLN A 81 20.28 -0.35 2.43
C GLN A 81 20.66 -1.80 2.73
N ASN A 82 20.33 -2.68 1.79
CA ASN A 82 20.90 -4.01 1.66
C ASN A 82 20.95 -4.81 2.97
N SER A 83 19.77 -5.06 3.56
CA SER A 83 19.67 -5.95 4.71
C SER A 83 20.20 -7.36 4.39
N GLY A 84 20.14 -7.80 3.15
CA GLY A 84 20.42 -9.21 2.81
C GLY A 84 19.44 -10.18 3.49
N TYR A 85 18.44 -9.66 4.22
CA TYR A 85 17.29 -10.39 4.70
C TYR A 85 16.37 -10.63 3.50
N VAL A 86 15.92 -11.87 3.38
CA VAL A 86 14.96 -12.30 2.37
C VAL A 86 13.78 -12.85 3.15
N SER A 87 12.65 -12.16 3.10
CA SER A 87 11.39 -12.66 3.66
C SER A 87 10.93 -13.87 2.85
N ASP A 88 10.03 -14.67 3.42
CA ASP A 88 9.40 -15.77 2.69
C ASP A 88 8.72 -15.25 1.40
N GLU A 89 8.12 -14.06 1.48
CA GLU A 89 7.40 -13.42 0.40
C GLU A 89 8.33 -12.91 -0.71
N ASP A 90 9.47 -12.32 -0.36
CA ASP A 90 10.54 -11.94 -1.29
C ASP A 90 11.15 -13.19 -1.95
N GLY A 91 11.43 -14.22 -1.15
CA GLY A 91 11.91 -15.52 -1.64
C GLY A 91 10.97 -16.16 -2.65
N ALA A 92 9.67 -16.18 -2.34
CA ALA A 92 8.64 -16.68 -3.25
C ALA A 92 8.53 -15.84 -4.53
N ALA A 93 8.62 -14.50 -4.43
CA ALA A 93 8.55 -13.61 -5.59
C ALA A 93 9.74 -13.82 -6.56
N ARG A 94 10.95 -14.02 -6.03
CA ARG A 94 12.16 -14.33 -6.82
C ARG A 94 12.03 -15.63 -7.60
N VAL A 95 11.40 -16.64 -7.01
CA VAL A 95 11.16 -17.94 -7.66
C VAL A 95 10.04 -17.82 -8.70
N ALA A 96 9.01 -17.03 -8.42
CA ALA A 96 7.85 -16.86 -9.29
C ALA A 96 8.14 -16.02 -10.55
N ASP A 97 9.07 -15.06 -10.47
CA ASP A 97 9.39 -14.15 -11.57
C ASP A 97 10.91 -13.95 -11.72
N ALA A 98 11.49 -14.51 -12.79
CA ALA A 98 12.91 -14.38 -13.08
C ALA A 98 13.36 -12.91 -13.36
N SER A 99 12.43 -12.01 -13.71
CA SER A 99 12.71 -10.59 -13.90
C SER A 99 12.59 -9.76 -12.62
N TYR A 100 12.19 -10.38 -11.50
CA TYR A 100 11.95 -9.70 -10.23
C TYR A 100 13.16 -8.89 -9.77
N MET A 101 14.36 -9.45 -9.82
CA MET A 101 15.57 -8.73 -9.38
C MET A 101 15.92 -7.55 -10.28
N THR A 102 15.65 -7.64 -11.58
CA THR A 102 15.82 -6.52 -12.52
C THR A 102 14.85 -5.41 -12.19
N LYS A 103 13.58 -5.74 -12.00
CA LYS A 103 12.52 -4.84 -11.58
C LYS A 103 12.85 -4.13 -10.26
N VAL A 104 13.30 -4.87 -9.25
CA VAL A 104 13.76 -4.32 -7.97
C VAL A 104 14.90 -3.32 -8.17
N SER A 105 15.87 -3.63 -9.04
CA SER A 105 16.98 -2.71 -9.34
C SER A 105 16.58 -1.46 -10.14
N GLU A 106 15.38 -1.44 -10.72
CA GLU A 106 14.83 -0.27 -11.42
C GLU A 106 14.12 0.71 -10.47
N LEU A 107 13.94 0.36 -9.19
CA LEU A 107 13.39 1.29 -8.21
C LEU A 107 14.27 2.55 -8.08
N PRO A 108 13.66 3.70 -7.73
CA PRO A 108 14.42 4.91 -7.41
C PRO A 108 15.48 4.64 -6.35
N ASN A 109 16.61 5.35 -6.47
CA ASN A 109 17.66 5.34 -5.46
C ASN A 109 17.83 6.76 -4.92
N ASP A 110 17.47 6.92 -3.65
CA ASP A 110 17.41 8.20 -2.94
C ASP A 110 18.56 8.36 -1.93
N THR A 111 19.54 7.45 -1.94
CA THR A 111 20.68 7.43 -1.00
C THR A 111 21.65 8.59 -1.18
N GLY A 112 21.63 9.24 -2.34
CA GLY A 112 22.33 10.51 -2.57
C GLY A 112 21.61 11.73 -1.99
N ILE A 113 20.38 11.58 -1.51
CA ILE A 113 19.53 12.67 -0.98
C ILE A 113 19.35 12.51 0.53
N TYR A 114 19.07 11.29 0.99
CA TYR A 114 18.79 11.00 2.39
C TYR A 114 19.92 10.19 3.03
N PRO A 115 20.15 10.37 4.34
CA PRO A 115 21.11 9.55 5.06
C PRO A 115 20.69 8.09 4.97
N HIS A 116 21.70 7.24 4.82
CA HIS A 116 21.52 5.82 4.65
C HIS A 116 22.57 5.06 5.44
N ILE A 117 22.21 3.85 5.84
CA ILE A 117 23.10 2.91 6.50
C ILE A 117 23.23 1.65 5.64
N GLN A 118 24.41 1.06 5.66
CA GLN A 118 24.72 -0.16 4.92
C GLN A 118 24.93 -1.29 5.91
N ASN A 119 23.82 -1.81 6.43
CA ASN A 119 23.83 -2.90 7.38
C ASN A 119 22.93 -4.02 6.93
N CYS A 120 23.34 -5.23 7.27
CA CYS A 120 22.52 -6.40 7.04
C CYS A 120 21.23 -6.39 7.85
N TYR A 121 21.26 -5.85 9.06
CA TYR A 121 20.03 -5.63 9.79
C TYR A 121 20.29 -4.65 10.92
N LEU A 122 19.24 -3.94 11.31
CA LEU A 122 19.23 -3.22 12.57
C LEU A 122 18.75 -4.19 13.65
N TYR A 123 19.68 -4.82 14.35
CA TYR A 123 19.33 -5.73 15.45
C TYR A 123 18.89 -5.00 16.71
N ASP A 124 19.23 -3.72 16.76
CA ASP A 124 19.03 -2.87 17.90
C ASP A 124 18.81 -1.43 17.43
N VAL A 125 17.64 -0.90 17.73
CA VAL A 125 17.33 0.52 17.58
C VAL A 125 17.04 1.08 18.96
N ALA A 126 17.96 1.95 19.41
CA ALA A 126 17.87 2.59 20.71
C ALA A 126 16.80 3.70 20.75
N GLY A 127 16.58 4.27 21.93
CA GLY A 127 15.78 5.48 22.11
C GLY A 127 16.45 6.65 21.39
N LEU A 128 15.82 7.08 20.30
CA LEU A 128 16.33 8.14 19.45
C LEU A 128 15.89 9.49 20.00
N LYS A 129 16.86 10.41 20.10
CA LYS A 129 16.64 11.83 20.35
C LYS A 129 16.71 12.54 19.01
N ILE A 130 15.57 13.00 18.53
CA ILE A 130 15.45 13.68 17.23
C ILE A 130 15.40 15.18 17.48
N ASP A 131 15.92 15.98 16.55
CA ASP A 131 15.84 17.43 16.62
C ASP A 131 14.39 17.91 16.87
N PRO A 132 14.15 18.89 17.77
CA PRO A 132 12.82 19.40 18.08
C PRO A 132 12.03 19.98 16.89
N HIS A 133 12.69 20.35 15.78
CA HIS A 133 12.03 20.89 14.58
C HIS A 133 11.50 19.81 13.64
N VAL A 134 11.88 18.54 13.84
CA VAL A 134 11.41 17.44 13.01
C VAL A 134 10.02 17.02 13.44
N THR A 135 9.05 17.15 12.54
CA THR A 135 7.65 16.73 12.78
C THR A 135 7.29 15.43 12.07
N GLN A 136 8.10 15.04 11.09
CA GLN A 136 7.91 13.84 10.27
C GLN A 136 9.13 12.93 10.37
N PHE A 137 8.89 11.65 10.62
CA PHE A 137 9.92 10.62 10.75
C PHE A 137 9.67 9.50 9.76
N VAL A 138 10.67 9.18 8.94
CA VAL A 138 10.63 8.12 7.94
C VAL A 138 11.78 7.16 8.17
N LEU A 139 11.47 5.88 8.30
CA LEU A 139 12.44 4.79 8.30
C LEU A 139 12.04 3.78 7.24
N ALA A 140 12.92 3.52 6.28
CA ALA A 140 12.63 2.65 5.17
C ALA A 140 13.72 1.61 4.91
N GLY A 141 13.31 0.39 4.62
CA GLY A 141 14.21 -0.65 4.09
C GLY A 141 14.41 -0.46 2.58
N GLY A 142 15.66 -0.55 2.14
CA GLY A 142 16.07 -0.39 0.74
C GLY A 142 16.62 1.00 0.42
N ASP A 143 16.61 1.34 -0.88
CA ASP A 143 17.25 2.54 -1.42
C ASP A 143 16.28 3.72 -1.59
N THR A 144 14.98 3.53 -1.32
CA THR A 144 13.94 4.56 -1.40
C THR A 144 12.77 4.19 -0.49
N PHE A 145 12.02 5.21 -0.04
CA PHE A 145 10.73 5.05 0.63
C PHE A 145 9.53 5.38 -0.28
N ARG A 146 9.80 5.85 -1.51
CA ARG A 146 8.78 6.34 -2.46
C ARG A 146 8.10 5.22 -3.24
N ALA A 147 8.77 4.09 -3.38
CA ALA A 147 8.29 2.92 -4.08
C ALA A 147 8.85 1.67 -3.39
N PHE A 148 8.17 0.54 -3.56
CA PHE A 148 8.59 -0.73 -2.97
C PHE A 148 8.20 -1.89 -3.89
N TYR A 149 8.97 -2.99 -3.81
CA TYR A 149 8.52 -4.29 -4.28
C TYR A 149 7.96 -5.07 -3.11
N LYS A 150 6.70 -5.51 -3.26
CA LYS A 150 5.97 -6.16 -2.19
C LYS A 150 6.71 -7.42 -1.69
N GLY A 151 6.93 -7.50 -0.38
CA GLY A 151 7.67 -8.57 0.29
C GLY A 151 9.15 -8.27 0.50
N GLN A 152 9.76 -7.40 -0.31
CA GLN A 152 11.14 -6.97 -0.09
C GLN A 152 11.18 -6.02 1.12
N VAL A 153 11.81 -6.46 2.21
CA VAL A 153 11.87 -5.68 3.45
C VAL A 153 13.24 -5.74 4.14
N GLY A 154 13.56 -4.70 4.90
CA GLY A 154 14.68 -4.68 5.84
C GLY A 154 14.32 -5.39 7.15
N TYR A 155 15.26 -6.12 7.75
CA TYR A 155 15.05 -6.65 9.10
C TYR A 155 15.41 -5.59 10.15
N ILE A 156 14.51 -5.41 11.11
CA ILE A 156 14.65 -4.45 12.21
C ILE A 156 14.22 -5.08 13.53
N ASN A 157 14.80 -4.62 14.64
CA ASN A 157 14.36 -4.94 15.98
C ASN A 157 14.50 -3.72 16.92
N PHE A 158 13.45 -3.44 17.72
CA PHE A 158 13.42 -2.33 18.68
C PHE A 158 13.68 -2.87 20.08
N ASN A 159 14.76 -2.45 20.74
CA ASN A 159 15.12 -2.93 22.09
C ASN A 159 14.74 -1.94 23.22
N SER A 160 14.30 -0.74 22.85
CA SER A 160 14.08 0.39 23.76
C SER A 160 12.97 1.28 23.19
N ASP A 161 12.71 2.43 23.79
CA ASP A 161 11.59 3.32 23.44
C ASP A 161 11.91 4.18 22.20
N PHE A 162 12.14 3.50 21.07
CA PHE A 162 12.47 3.99 19.73
C PHE A 162 12.31 5.51 19.54
N ILE A 163 11.10 6.01 19.33
CA ILE A 163 10.81 7.47 19.26
C ILE A 163 9.65 7.86 20.18
N ALA A 164 9.30 7.02 21.17
CA ALA A 164 8.10 7.22 21.99
C ALA A 164 8.10 8.56 22.76
N ASN A 165 9.29 9.06 23.11
CA ASN A 165 9.47 10.31 23.85
C ASN A 165 9.54 11.55 22.95
N GLN A 166 9.42 11.41 21.63
CA GLN A 166 9.55 12.50 20.65
C GLN A 166 8.17 13.13 20.36
N SER A 167 7.65 13.92 21.31
CA SER A 167 6.32 14.51 21.23
C SER A 167 6.14 15.56 20.12
N GLN A 168 7.20 15.98 19.45
CA GLN A 168 7.12 16.86 18.28
C GLN A 168 6.72 16.10 17.01
N ILE A 169 6.91 14.78 16.96
CA ILE A 169 6.67 13.96 15.77
C ILE A 169 5.19 13.58 15.71
N THR A 170 4.52 14.00 14.64
CA THR A 170 3.09 13.72 14.40
C THR A 170 2.85 12.81 13.20
N ASP A 171 3.84 12.69 12.31
CA ASP A 171 3.81 11.85 11.12
C ASP A 171 4.95 10.83 11.19
N VAL A 172 4.60 9.55 11.18
CA VAL A 172 5.56 8.44 11.20
C VAL A 172 5.32 7.54 9.99
N SER A 173 6.35 7.31 9.21
CA SER A 173 6.34 6.39 8.07
C SER A 173 7.39 5.31 8.23
N LEU A 174 6.92 4.08 8.45
CA LEU A 174 7.72 2.86 8.36
C LEU A 174 7.40 2.21 7.00
N VAL A 175 8.44 1.88 6.24
CA VAL A 175 8.27 1.38 4.88
C VAL A 175 9.23 0.23 4.60
N SER A 176 8.71 -0.89 4.14
CA SER A 176 9.50 -2.06 3.76
C SER A 176 10.38 -2.57 4.90
N LEU A 177 9.81 -2.73 6.09
CA LEU A 177 10.46 -3.25 7.29
C LEU A 177 9.75 -4.52 7.76
N ASN A 178 10.49 -5.52 8.22
CA ASN A 178 9.88 -6.68 8.88
C ASN A 178 9.37 -6.26 10.27
N LEU A 179 8.07 -5.97 10.36
CA LEU A 179 7.41 -5.60 11.62
C LEU A 179 6.64 -6.77 12.26
N GLU A 180 6.62 -7.96 11.65
CA GLU A 180 5.83 -9.11 12.11
C GLU A 180 6.04 -9.43 13.60
N GLY A 181 7.29 -9.44 14.05
CA GLY A 181 7.66 -9.74 15.43
C GLY A 181 7.53 -8.58 16.44
N ILE A 182 7.20 -7.37 15.98
CA ILE A 182 7.22 -6.15 16.82
C ILE A 182 5.89 -5.40 16.80
N LEU A 183 4.98 -5.78 15.90
CA LEU A 183 3.73 -5.07 15.65
C LEU A 183 2.87 -4.90 16.91
N THR A 184 2.93 -5.84 17.86
CA THR A 184 2.20 -5.78 19.14
C THR A 184 2.70 -4.68 20.06
N ASP A 185 4.01 -4.48 20.09
CA ASP A 185 4.67 -3.56 21.03
C ASP A 185 4.91 -2.18 20.40
N LEU A 186 4.87 -2.10 19.06
CA LEU A 186 5.11 -0.89 18.29
C LEU A 186 4.32 0.34 18.76
N PRO A 187 3.03 0.27 19.18
CA PRO A 187 2.33 1.44 19.71
C PRO A 187 3.04 2.10 20.90
N SER A 188 3.68 1.31 21.77
CA SER A 188 4.46 1.83 22.92
C SER A 188 5.80 2.45 22.51
N LYS A 189 6.23 2.21 21.27
CA LYS A 189 7.49 2.69 20.68
C LYS A 189 7.32 3.96 19.85
N LEU A 190 6.08 4.42 19.67
CA LEU A 190 5.70 5.60 18.90
C LEU A 190 5.25 6.75 19.83
N PRO A 191 5.37 8.02 19.39
CA PRO A 191 4.86 9.15 20.16
C PRO A 191 3.34 9.06 20.40
N ALA A 192 2.89 9.47 21.59
CA ALA A 192 1.47 9.44 21.95
C ALA A 192 0.59 10.38 21.10
N ASN A 193 1.20 11.36 20.44
CA ASN A 193 0.54 12.38 19.62
C ASN A 193 0.68 12.14 18.10
N VAL A 194 1.06 10.93 17.68
CA VAL A 194 1.05 10.56 16.27
C VAL A 194 -0.36 10.71 15.70
N VAL A 195 -0.46 11.48 14.62
CA VAL A 195 -1.70 11.76 13.87
C VAL A 195 -1.74 10.93 12.59
N GLN A 196 -0.59 10.75 11.94
CA GLN A 196 -0.44 10.01 10.71
C GLN A 196 0.57 8.88 10.90
N LEU A 197 0.16 7.64 10.60
CA LEU A 197 1.00 6.47 10.65
C LEU A 197 0.94 5.72 9.31
N SER A 198 2.07 5.58 8.66
CA SER A 198 2.21 4.76 7.46
C SER A 198 3.05 3.53 7.80
N LEU A 199 2.50 2.35 7.58
CA LEU A 199 3.16 1.05 7.70
C LEU A 199 3.05 0.34 6.35
N LYS A 200 3.89 0.70 5.39
CA LYS A 200 3.78 0.23 4.00
C LYS A 200 4.72 -0.92 3.74
N ASN A 201 4.20 -2.02 3.18
CA ASN A 201 5.00 -3.19 2.83
C ASN A 201 5.77 -3.78 4.04
N ASP A 202 5.14 -3.87 5.20
CA ASP A 202 5.81 -4.20 6.47
C ASP A 202 5.53 -5.63 6.98
N LEU A 203 5.18 -6.55 6.07
CA LEU A 203 4.80 -7.93 6.38
C LEU A 203 3.65 -8.05 7.40
N ILE A 204 2.65 -7.16 7.33
CA ILE A 204 1.48 -7.21 8.22
C ILE A 204 0.40 -8.14 7.65
N TYR A 205 -0.02 -9.16 8.39
CA TYR A 205 -1.00 -10.17 7.93
C TYR A 205 -2.42 -9.96 8.47
N GLU A 206 -2.56 -9.21 9.57
CA GLU A 206 -3.83 -8.94 10.25
C GLU A 206 -3.98 -7.45 10.53
N PHE A 207 -5.21 -6.98 10.65
CA PHE A 207 -5.45 -5.57 10.97
C PHE A 207 -4.92 -5.25 12.38
N PRO A 208 -4.08 -4.21 12.54
CA PRO A 208 -3.35 -4.01 13.79
C PRO A 208 -4.16 -3.24 14.84
N ILE A 209 -5.06 -3.95 15.53
CA ILE A 209 -5.99 -3.39 16.53
C ILE A 209 -5.30 -2.69 17.70
N GLN A 210 -4.06 -3.06 18.03
CA GLN A 210 -3.29 -2.50 19.13
C GLN A 210 -2.97 -1.00 18.97
N PHE A 211 -3.01 -0.47 17.74
CA PHE A 211 -2.89 0.97 17.49
C PHE A 211 -4.13 1.76 17.93
N SER A 212 -5.20 1.10 18.40
CA SER A 212 -6.33 1.76 19.07
C SER A 212 -5.95 2.52 20.34
N THR A 213 -4.76 2.24 20.90
CA THR A 213 -4.17 2.97 22.02
C THR A 213 -3.66 4.37 21.63
N LEU A 214 -3.41 4.62 20.34
CA LEU A 214 -2.96 5.91 19.83
C LEU A 214 -4.16 6.87 19.68
N SER A 215 -4.47 7.58 20.76
CA SER A 215 -5.66 8.43 20.87
C SER A 215 -5.76 9.61 19.87
N MET A 216 -4.66 9.95 19.21
CA MET A 216 -4.60 11.05 18.24
C MET A 216 -4.51 10.57 16.78
N LEU A 217 -4.47 9.25 16.55
CA LEU A 217 -4.26 8.69 15.22
C LEU A 217 -5.49 8.90 14.34
N GLU A 218 -5.35 9.68 13.27
CA GLU A 218 -6.43 10.02 12.33
C GLU A 218 -6.23 9.39 10.95
N GLU A 219 -4.99 9.12 10.55
CA GLU A 219 -4.64 8.56 9.25
C GLU A 219 -3.74 7.34 9.41
N LEU A 220 -4.17 6.20 8.88
CA LEU A 220 -3.41 4.96 8.88
C LEU A 220 -3.27 4.42 7.46
N SER A 221 -2.04 4.22 7.02
CA SER A 221 -1.74 3.53 5.77
C SER A 221 -1.16 2.16 6.06
N LEU A 222 -1.82 1.12 5.54
CA LEU A 222 -1.38 -0.28 5.58
C LEU A 222 -1.16 -0.81 4.15
N GLU A 223 -0.79 0.06 3.21
CA GLU A 223 -0.64 -0.36 1.81
C GLU A 223 0.48 -1.40 1.61
N GLY A 224 0.31 -2.30 0.65
CA GLY A 224 1.33 -3.28 0.29
C GLY A 224 1.52 -4.40 1.32
N ASN A 225 0.63 -4.55 2.29
CA ASN A 225 0.67 -5.62 3.29
C ASN A 225 -0.11 -6.88 2.85
N TYR A 226 -0.30 -7.83 3.76
CA TYR A 226 -0.91 -9.15 3.51
C TYR A 226 -2.22 -9.35 4.27
N ILE A 227 -2.90 -8.25 4.62
CA ILE A 227 -4.16 -8.27 5.37
C ILE A 227 -5.25 -8.93 4.54
N THR A 228 -5.86 -9.99 5.08
CA THR A 228 -6.87 -10.80 4.39
C THR A 228 -8.31 -10.44 4.79
N THR A 229 -8.50 -9.94 6.01
CA THR A 229 -9.80 -9.60 6.58
C THR A 229 -9.76 -8.26 7.32
N LEU A 230 -10.91 -7.62 7.44
CA LEU A 230 -11.10 -6.40 8.23
C LEU A 230 -12.49 -6.47 8.87
N ASN A 231 -12.58 -6.42 10.20
CA ASN A 231 -13.85 -6.31 10.90
C ASN A 231 -14.08 -4.88 11.40
N ALA A 232 -15.34 -4.46 11.52
CA ALA A 232 -15.68 -3.12 12.01
C ALA A 232 -15.25 -2.89 13.47
N SER A 233 -15.24 -3.94 14.30
CA SER A 233 -14.75 -3.90 15.68
C SER A 233 -13.26 -3.60 15.78
N ASP A 234 -12.52 -3.90 14.72
CA ASP A 234 -11.06 -3.85 14.70
C ASP A 234 -10.58 -2.46 14.27
N VAL A 235 -11.45 -1.67 13.63
CA VAL A 235 -11.14 -0.32 13.17
C VAL A 235 -10.91 0.59 14.36
N ILE A 236 -9.78 1.29 14.31
CA ILE A 236 -9.36 2.25 15.34
C ILE A 236 -10.39 3.39 15.39
N PRO A 237 -11.01 3.66 16.56
CA PRO A 237 -12.14 4.60 16.65
C PRO A 237 -11.84 6.02 16.20
N THR A 238 -10.59 6.47 16.28
CA THR A 238 -10.18 7.84 15.95
C THR A 238 -9.86 8.05 14.46
N LEU A 239 -9.74 6.96 13.69
CA LEU A 239 -9.35 7.03 12.29
C LEU A 239 -10.40 7.74 11.43
N LYS A 240 -9.91 8.66 10.60
CA LYS A 240 -10.64 9.37 9.56
C LYS A 240 -10.30 8.86 8.17
N THR A 241 -9.06 8.42 7.97
CA THR A 241 -8.56 7.95 6.68
C THR A 241 -7.81 6.62 6.85
N LEU A 242 -8.15 5.64 6.03
CA LEU A 242 -7.51 4.31 6.04
C LEU A 242 -7.14 3.87 4.61
N TYR A 243 -5.86 3.57 4.38
CA TYR A 243 -5.37 2.99 3.13
C TYR A 243 -5.02 1.51 3.30
N LEU A 244 -5.56 0.68 2.43
CA LEU A 244 -5.43 -0.78 2.40
C LEU A 244 -5.05 -1.28 1.01
N GLY A 245 -4.59 -0.38 0.12
CA GLY A 245 -4.12 -0.71 -1.23
C GLY A 245 -3.12 -1.86 -1.23
N GLY A 246 -3.18 -2.76 -2.20
CA GLY A 246 -2.18 -3.84 -2.33
C GLY A 246 -2.25 -4.94 -1.26
N ASN A 247 -3.29 -5.00 -0.42
CA ASN A 247 -3.59 -6.12 0.47
C ASN A 247 -4.35 -7.26 -0.23
N THR A 248 -4.58 -8.36 0.47
CA THR A 248 -5.30 -9.56 -0.01
C THR A 248 -6.75 -9.61 0.45
N LEU A 249 -7.29 -8.47 0.93
CA LEU A 249 -8.69 -8.31 1.33
C LEU A 249 -9.65 -8.77 0.23
N THR A 250 -10.55 -9.70 0.55
CA THR A 250 -11.58 -10.20 -0.37
C THR A 250 -12.80 -9.26 -0.41
N ALA A 251 -13.18 -8.70 0.73
CA ALA A 251 -14.25 -7.72 0.88
C ALA A 251 -13.96 -6.78 2.06
N ILE A 252 -14.68 -5.66 2.11
CA ILE A 252 -14.76 -4.80 3.29
C ILE A 252 -16.21 -4.89 3.76
N PRO A 253 -16.47 -5.30 5.01
CA PRO A 253 -17.84 -5.42 5.50
C PRO A 253 -18.50 -4.04 5.55
N MET A 254 -19.79 -3.98 5.22
CA MET A 254 -20.55 -2.72 5.20
C MET A 254 -20.50 -1.99 6.55
N THR A 255 -20.38 -2.74 7.65
CA THR A 255 -20.28 -2.21 9.01
C THR A 255 -19.05 -1.34 9.26
N VAL A 256 -17.98 -1.46 8.46
CA VAL A 256 -16.82 -0.55 8.54
C VAL A 256 -17.16 0.86 8.06
N TYR A 257 -18.12 1.00 7.13
CA TYR A 257 -18.60 2.30 6.68
C TYR A 257 -19.54 2.95 7.70
N ASP A 258 -20.11 2.17 8.61
CA ASP A 258 -20.94 2.67 9.72
C ASP A 258 -20.10 3.17 10.92
N CYS A 259 -18.78 2.96 10.89
CA CYS A 259 -17.86 3.52 11.89
C CYS A 259 -17.90 5.05 11.82
N THR A 260 -18.35 5.71 12.89
CA THR A 260 -18.77 7.13 12.89
C THR A 260 -17.66 8.14 12.54
N ASN A 261 -16.39 7.75 12.61
CA ASN A 261 -15.26 8.65 12.36
C ASN A 261 -14.55 8.40 11.02
N LEU A 262 -14.67 7.20 10.43
CA LEU A 262 -13.96 6.84 9.21
C LEU A 262 -14.66 7.48 8.00
N LYS A 263 -13.96 8.40 7.32
CA LYS A 263 -14.49 9.16 6.18
C LYS A 263 -13.99 8.63 4.86
N ASN A 264 -12.73 8.19 4.83
CA ASN A 264 -12.05 7.78 3.62
C ASN A 264 -11.47 6.38 3.80
N LEU A 265 -11.81 5.48 2.87
CA LEU A 265 -11.34 4.11 2.86
C LEU A 265 -10.85 3.72 1.47
N TYR A 266 -9.55 3.52 1.33
CA TYR A 266 -8.89 3.26 0.05
C TYR A 266 -8.42 1.82 -0.02
N ARG A 267 -9.11 0.95 -0.78
CA ARG A 267 -8.75 -0.49 -0.89
C ARG A 267 -7.92 -0.84 -2.12
N LYS A 268 -8.06 -0.10 -3.20
CA LYS A 268 -7.37 -0.35 -4.47
C LYS A 268 -6.92 0.96 -5.07
N SER A 269 -5.63 1.05 -5.40
CA SER A 269 -5.12 2.11 -6.27
C SER A 269 -5.50 1.75 -7.71
N GLN A 270 -6.71 2.13 -8.10
CA GLN A 270 -7.17 2.03 -9.49
C GLN A 270 -7.36 3.44 -10.01
N LEU A 271 -6.72 3.77 -11.14
CA LEU A 271 -7.04 4.98 -11.87
C LEU A 271 -8.47 4.87 -12.41
N LEU A 272 -9.28 5.88 -12.12
CA LEU A 272 -10.65 5.98 -12.57
C LEU A 272 -10.84 7.28 -13.36
N ALA A 273 -11.61 7.22 -14.44
CA ALA A 273 -12.04 8.41 -15.15
C ALA A 273 -13.32 8.97 -14.47
N SER A 274 -13.24 10.18 -13.93
CA SER A 274 -14.39 10.88 -13.34
C SER A 274 -15.09 11.77 -14.38
N LYS A 275 -16.32 11.38 -14.77
CA LYS A 275 -17.21 12.19 -15.60
C LYS A 275 -18.16 12.98 -14.69
N ARG A 276 -18.12 14.31 -14.78
CA ARG A 276 -18.96 15.22 -13.98
C ARG A 276 -19.62 16.29 -14.82
N LEU A 277 -20.80 16.72 -14.40
CA LEU A 277 -21.47 17.89 -14.98
C LEU A 277 -20.79 19.19 -14.56
N ARG A 278 -20.85 20.21 -15.42
CA ARG A 278 -20.37 21.56 -15.06
C ARG A 278 -21.29 22.17 -14.00
N LYS A 279 -20.75 22.99 -13.10
CA LYS A 279 -21.46 23.55 -11.92
C LYS A 279 -22.79 24.25 -12.25
N GLU A 280 -22.92 24.81 -13.46
CA GLU A 280 -24.11 25.56 -13.92
C GLU A 280 -25.09 24.73 -14.77
N SER A 281 -25.02 23.40 -14.69
CA SER A 281 -25.87 22.53 -15.51
C SER A 281 -27.35 22.66 -15.14
N ARG A 282 -28.21 22.93 -16.13
CA ARG A 282 -29.66 23.03 -15.95
C ARG A 282 -30.25 21.69 -15.51
N ARG A 283 -31.36 21.73 -14.77
CA ARG A 283 -32.12 20.55 -14.30
C ARG A 283 -32.35 19.47 -15.37
N GLN A 284 -32.62 19.87 -16.61
CA GLN A 284 -32.86 18.95 -17.72
C GLN A 284 -31.59 18.17 -18.13
N ILE A 285 -30.42 18.81 -18.07
CA ILE A 285 -29.11 18.17 -18.34
C ILE A 285 -28.79 17.17 -17.22
N THR A 286 -29.05 17.52 -15.96
CA THR A 286 -28.91 16.59 -14.83
C THR A 286 -29.81 15.37 -15.00
N LYS A 287 -31.05 15.56 -15.44
CA LYS A 287 -31.97 14.44 -15.71
C LYS A 287 -31.43 13.55 -16.85
N ALA A 288 -31.01 14.13 -17.97
CA ALA A 288 -30.43 13.36 -19.08
C ALA A 288 -29.18 12.59 -18.66
N PHE A 289 -28.33 13.20 -17.84
CA PHE A 289 -27.13 12.55 -17.30
C PHE A 289 -27.45 11.36 -16.39
N ILE A 290 -28.49 11.46 -15.56
CA ILE A 290 -28.96 10.34 -14.74
C ILE A 290 -29.53 9.21 -15.62
N GLU A 291 -30.26 9.52 -16.68
CA GLU A 291 -30.74 8.50 -17.61
C GLU A 291 -29.59 7.82 -18.37
N GLU A 292 -28.53 8.56 -18.73
CA GLU A 292 -27.29 7.99 -19.29
C GLU A 292 -26.64 7.01 -18.31
N ILE A 293 -26.52 7.39 -17.03
CA ILE A 293 -25.98 6.51 -15.98
C ILE A 293 -26.79 5.22 -15.88
N LYS A 294 -28.12 5.31 -15.84
CA LYS A 294 -29.00 4.14 -15.75
C LYS A 294 -28.86 3.21 -16.95
N LEU A 295 -28.62 3.77 -18.13
CA LEU A 295 -28.42 3.00 -19.36
C LEU A 295 -27.10 2.22 -19.34
N VAL A 296 -26.03 2.83 -18.82
CA VAL A 296 -24.67 2.24 -18.85
C VAL A 296 -24.38 1.35 -17.65
N ALA A 297 -24.98 1.63 -16.48
CA ALA A 297 -24.76 0.88 -15.25
C ALA A 297 -24.92 -0.65 -15.34
N PRO A 298 -25.88 -1.23 -16.11
CA PRO A 298 -26.02 -2.68 -16.22
C PRO A 298 -25.08 -3.32 -17.26
N ILE A 299 -24.37 -2.52 -18.07
CA ILE A 299 -23.55 -3.04 -19.17
C ILE A 299 -22.23 -3.58 -18.61
N ASP A 300 -22.01 -4.88 -18.77
CA ASP A 300 -20.74 -5.56 -18.46
C ASP A 300 -20.24 -6.29 -19.72
N HIS A 301 -19.21 -5.75 -20.36
CA HIS A 301 -18.70 -6.26 -21.64
C HIS A 301 -17.20 -5.93 -21.80
N PRO A 302 -16.36 -6.86 -22.31
CA PRO A 302 -14.91 -6.67 -22.43
C PRO A 302 -14.46 -5.50 -23.33
N HIS A 303 -15.34 -5.04 -24.23
CA HIS A 303 -15.06 -3.95 -25.17
C HIS A 303 -15.86 -2.67 -24.89
N ILE A 304 -16.49 -2.55 -23.71
CA ILE A 304 -17.20 -1.35 -23.28
C ILE A 304 -16.59 -0.88 -21.97
N VAL A 305 -16.27 0.41 -21.88
CA VAL A 305 -15.69 1.02 -20.68
C VAL A 305 -16.62 0.79 -19.49
N LYS A 306 -16.12 0.09 -18.48
CA LYS A 306 -16.89 -0.31 -17.30
C LYS A 306 -17.21 0.89 -16.41
N LEU A 307 -18.49 1.04 -16.06
CA LEU A 307 -18.91 1.91 -14.97
C LEU A 307 -18.54 1.23 -13.65
N VAL A 308 -17.68 1.88 -12.87
CA VAL A 308 -17.18 1.38 -11.58
C VAL A 308 -18.06 1.85 -10.43
N GLY A 309 -18.55 3.10 -10.49
CA GLY A 309 -19.42 3.63 -9.45
C GLY A 309 -19.93 5.04 -9.73
N ILE A 310 -20.70 5.56 -8.79
CA ILE A 310 -21.25 6.92 -8.82
C ILE A 310 -20.99 7.55 -7.44
N ALA A 311 -20.60 8.81 -7.41
CA ALA A 311 -20.32 9.56 -6.18
C ALA A 311 -21.06 10.91 -6.20
N TRP A 312 -21.59 11.35 -5.06
CA TRP A 312 -22.17 12.67 -4.89
C TRP A 312 -22.14 13.08 -3.42
N THR A 313 -22.05 14.38 -3.15
CA THR A 313 -22.27 14.96 -1.82
C THR A 313 -23.61 15.69 -1.77
N VAL A 314 -24.01 16.30 -2.88
CA VAL A 314 -25.29 16.98 -3.05
C VAL A 314 -25.89 16.65 -4.41
N ARG A 315 -27.20 16.87 -4.63
CA ARG A 315 -27.86 16.47 -5.90
C ARG A 315 -27.25 17.09 -7.17
N THR A 316 -26.48 18.16 -7.03
CA THR A 316 -25.90 18.93 -8.14
C THR A 316 -24.46 18.53 -8.48
N ASP A 317 -23.80 17.68 -7.70
CA ASP A 317 -22.38 17.33 -7.88
C ASP A 317 -22.14 15.86 -8.22
N ILE A 318 -23.13 15.19 -8.81
CA ILE A 318 -23.05 13.79 -9.25
C ILE A 318 -21.84 13.60 -10.17
N GLN A 319 -20.99 12.65 -9.79
CA GLN A 319 -19.82 12.18 -10.54
C GLN A 319 -20.01 10.71 -10.85
N VAL A 320 -19.65 10.33 -12.07
CA VAL A 320 -19.66 8.93 -12.52
C VAL A 320 -18.22 8.50 -12.70
N LEU A 321 -17.87 7.38 -12.09
CA LEU A 321 -16.54 6.81 -12.12
C LEU A 321 -16.53 5.65 -13.09
N PHE A 322 -15.71 5.77 -14.12
CA PHE A 322 -15.41 4.71 -15.08
C PHE A 322 -14.01 4.16 -14.82
N GLU A 323 -13.72 2.95 -15.30
CA GLU A 323 -12.33 2.54 -15.44
C GLU A 323 -11.55 3.55 -16.30
N TYR A 324 -10.29 3.77 -15.97
CA TYR A 324 -9.41 4.63 -16.77
C TYR A 324 -8.83 3.83 -17.95
N VAL A 325 -8.78 4.46 -19.12
CA VAL A 325 -8.24 3.87 -20.36
C VAL A 325 -7.03 4.68 -20.80
N ASP A 326 -5.84 4.10 -20.69
CA ASP A 326 -4.55 4.80 -20.79
C ASP A 326 -4.23 5.38 -22.18
N ASN A 327 -4.89 4.91 -23.24
CA ASN A 327 -4.58 5.26 -24.64
C ASN A 327 -5.49 6.35 -25.24
N GLY A 328 -6.33 7.00 -24.43
CA GLY A 328 -7.24 8.04 -24.88
C GLY A 328 -8.32 7.51 -25.83
N SER A 329 -8.90 8.41 -26.63
CA SER A 329 -10.00 8.09 -27.54
C SER A 329 -9.50 7.64 -28.92
N VAL A 330 -10.31 6.84 -29.62
CA VAL A 330 -10.05 6.47 -31.03
C VAL A 330 -9.90 7.71 -31.92
N SER A 331 -10.64 8.78 -31.63
CA SER A 331 -10.51 10.05 -32.34
C SER A 331 -9.11 10.65 -32.20
N GLU A 332 -8.57 10.67 -30.98
CA GLU A 332 -7.20 11.17 -30.72
C GLU A 332 -6.16 10.29 -31.40
N TYR A 333 -6.32 8.96 -31.34
CA TYR A 333 -5.46 8.02 -32.04
C TYR A 333 -5.45 8.26 -33.56
N LEU A 334 -6.62 8.46 -34.18
CA LEU A 334 -6.73 8.69 -35.63
C LEU A 334 -6.25 10.08 -36.07
N MET A 335 -6.29 11.08 -35.19
CA MET A 335 -5.80 12.43 -35.46
C MET A 335 -4.29 12.58 -35.26
N ASN A 336 -3.63 11.63 -34.59
CA ASN A 336 -2.20 11.67 -34.35
C ASN A 336 -1.42 11.52 -35.69
N PRO A 337 -0.55 12.48 -36.06
CA PRO A 337 0.22 12.43 -37.31
C PRO A 337 1.12 11.20 -37.44
N SER A 338 1.55 10.62 -36.31
CA SER A 338 2.39 9.43 -36.23
C SER A 338 1.62 8.13 -36.41
N THR A 339 0.28 8.16 -36.35
CA THR A 339 -0.55 6.98 -36.58
C THR A 339 -0.54 6.61 -38.06
N PRO A 340 -0.21 5.36 -38.43
CA PRO A 340 -0.22 4.93 -39.82
C PRO A 340 -1.56 5.22 -40.48
N ARG A 341 -1.59 5.84 -41.66
CA ARG A 341 -2.85 6.17 -42.35
C ARG A 341 -3.50 4.95 -42.99
N GLU A 342 -2.72 3.95 -43.37
CA GLU A 342 -3.18 2.71 -43.99
C GLU A 342 -3.98 1.84 -43.00
N TRP A 343 -4.75 0.89 -43.56
CA TRP A 343 -5.38 -0.16 -42.77
C TRP A 343 -4.31 -1.15 -42.30
N ASN A 344 -4.21 -1.33 -41.00
CA ASN A 344 -3.34 -2.32 -40.38
C ASN A 344 -4.14 -3.22 -39.46
N GLN A 345 -3.49 -4.27 -38.95
CA GLN A 345 -4.13 -5.24 -38.07
C GLN A 345 -4.71 -4.61 -36.81
N GLN A 346 -4.09 -3.55 -36.28
CA GLN A 346 -4.55 -2.85 -35.09
C GLN A 346 -5.88 -2.11 -35.34
N LYS A 347 -6.00 -1.37 -36.46
CA LYS A 347 -7.27 -0.69 -36.83
C LYS A 347 -8.39 -1.67 -37.12
N LEU A 348 -8.08 -2.79 -37.79
CA LEU A 348 -9.06 -3.84 -38.05
C LEU A 348 -9.57 -4.46 -36.74
N LYS A 349 -8.68 -4.69 -35.78
CA LYS A 349 -9.06 -5.17 -34.45
C LYS A 349 -9.94 -4.17 -33.71
N VAL A 350 -9.58 -2.88 -33.69
CA VAL A 350 -10.42 -1.83 -33.08
C VAL A 350 -11.81 -1.79 -33.72
N ALA A 351 -11.90 -1.89 -35.05
CA ALA A 351 -13.18 -1.91 -35.74
C ALA A 351 -14.04 -3.13 -35.38
N LEU A 352 -13.43 -4.30 -35.22
CA LEU A 352 -14.10 -5.53 -34.78
C LEU A 352 -14.59 -5.41 -33.34
N ASP A 353 -13.72 -5.01 -32.42
CA ASP A 353 -14.03 -4.84 -30.99
C ASP A 353 -15.21 -3.84 -30.80
N VAL A 354 -15.24 -2.76 -31.60
CA VAL A 354 -16.36 -1.80 -31.62
C VAL A 354 -17.65 -2.43 -32.16
N ALA A 355 -17.58 -3.25 -33.22
CA ALA A 355 -18.76 -3.92 -33.76
C ALA A 355 -19.37 -4.90 -32.73
N GLU A 356 -18.53 -5.67 -32.04
CA GLU A 356 -18.96 -6.59 -30.97
C GLU A 356 -19.57 -5.83 -29.78
N ALA A 357 -18.94 -4.72 -29.36
CA ALA A 357 -19.47 -3.85 -28.33
C ALA A 357 -20.87 -3.30 -28.69
N LEU A 358 -21.06 -2.82 -29.92
CA LEU A 358 -22.34 -2.29 -30.39
C LEU A 358 -23.43 -3.36 -30.46
N GLU A 359 -23.09 -4.56 -30.94
CA GLU A 359 -24.04 -5.68 -30.99
C GLU A 359 -24.53 -6.04 -29.58
N SER A 360 -23.62 -6.12 -28.61
CA SER A 360 -23.96 -6.36 -27.21
C SER A 360 -24.84 -5.24 -26.65
N ALA A 361 -24.45 -3.97 -26.82
CA ALA A 361 -25.22 -2.83 -26.32
C ALA A 361 -26.65 -2.76 -26.87
N LEU A 362 -26.86 -3.11 -28.14
CA LEU A 362 -28.18 -3.17 -28.76
C LEU A 362 -29.08 -4.24 -28.10
N LYS A 363 -28.51 -5.40 -27.75
CA LYS A 363 -29.23 -6.46 -27.01
C LYS A 363 -29.67 -5.95 -25.63
N TRP A 364 -28.82 -5.21 -24.91
CA TRP A 364 -29.15 -4.64 -23.60
C TRP A 364 -30.23 -3.56 -23.65
N SER A 365 -30.23 -2.73 -24.70
CA SER A 365 -31.26 -1.69 -24.90
C SER A 365 -32.69 -2.25 -25.06
N SER A 366 -32.82 -3.56 -25.32
CA SER A 366 -34.10 -4.26 -25.46
C SER A 366 -34.68 -4.79 -24.14
N TYR A 367 -33.93 -4.71 -23.03
CA TYR A 367 -34.39 -5.17 -21.71
C TYR A 367 -34.89 -3.99 -20.85
N PRO A 368 -36.03 -4.12 -20.15
CA PRO A 368 -36.50 -3.09 -19.24
C PRO A 368 -35.54 -2.94 -18.05
N VAL A 369 -35.07 -1.70 -17.84
CA VAL A 369 -34.17 -1.31 -16.75
C VAL A 369 -34.81 -1.66 -15.40
N LYS A 370 -34.26 -2.63 -14.67
CA LYS A 370 -34.61 -2.89 -13.27
C LYS A 370 -33.95 -1.83 -12.39
N GLU A 371 -34.69 -1.33 -11.40
CA GLU A 371 -34.21 -0.34 -10.44
C GLU A 371 -32.89 -0.76 -9.81
N LEU A 372 -31.85 0.06 -10.00
CA LEU A 372 -30.58 -0.04 -9.29
C LEU A 372 -30.83 0.22 -7.80
N GLN A 373 -30.48 -0.75 -6.96
CA GLN A 373 -30.43 -0.53 -5.52
C GLN A 373 -29.31 0.47 -5.21
N VAL A 374 -29.72 1.66 -4.79
CA VAL A 374 -28.82 2.72 -4.35
C VAL A 374 -28.38 2.41 -2.92
N ALA A 375 -27.10 2.08 -2.72
CA ALA A 375 -26.49 2.20 -1.40
C ALA A 375 -26.43 3.69 -1.05
N ARG A 376 -27.16 4.11 -0.01
CA ARG A 376 -27.01 5.44 0.58
C ARG A 376 -25.74 5.43 1.43
N SER A 377 -24.90 6.45 1.22
CA SER A 377 -23.84 6.86 2.13
C SER A 377 -24.38 7.25 3.49
#